data_AF-M0L2E3-F1
#
_entry.id   AF-M0L2E3-F1
#
_cell.length_a   1.000
_cell.length_b   1.000
_cell.length_c   1.000
_cell.angle_alpha   90.00
_cell.angle_beta   90.00
_cell.angle_gamma   90.00
#
_symmetry.space_group_name_H-M   'P 1'
#
loop_
_entity.id
_entity.type
_entity.pdbx_description
1 polymer ?
#
loop_
_entity_poly.entity_id
_entity_poly.type
_entity_poly.pdbx_seq_one_letter_code
_entity_poly.pdbx_strand_id
1 'polypeptide(L)'
;MESEIIDTAAKADRVTVAEDADRSEVRNFLDETDFDTETVYIQTVMIEECFQLTLCQIRWTADTITTDYGRVGRPYDEPCTAGNKVYAVWCIRIPDTVNADDISRSSSSIGGNSCERQRVGAEGGSESGSEAALSNDRLTHTGGEQA
;
A
#
# COMPACT_ATOMS: atom_id res chain seq x y z
N MET A 1 -1.93 -3.03 -9.21
CA MET A 1 -1.52 -1.66 -8.88
C MET A 1 -0.89 -1.13 -10.13
N GLU A 2 -1.34 0.03 -10.58
CA GLU A 2 -0.81 0.71 -11.75
C GLU A 2 0.04 1.88 -11.26
N SER A 3 1.14 2.15 -11.95
CA SER A 3 2.07 3.21 -11.60
C SER A 3 2.53 3.94 -12.84
N GLU A 4 2.67 5.26 -12.71
CA GLU A 4 3.13 6.15 -13.77
C GLU A 4 4.15 7.14 -13.22
N ILE A 5 5.16 7.47 -14.02
CA ILE A 5 6.18 8.46 -13.67
C ILE A 5 6.01 9.68 -14.57
N ILE A 6 5.83 10.83 -13.94
CA ILE A 6 5.70 12.13 -14.56
C ILE A 6 7.00 12.89 -14.28
N ASP A 7 7.89 12.85 -15.27
CA ASP A 7 9.23 13.46 -15.26
C ASP A 7 9.29 14.77 -16.05
N THR A 8 8.16 15.21 -16.62
CA THR A 8 8.08 16.42 -17.45
C THR A 8 6.71 17.07 -17.35
N ALA A 9 6.66 18.40 -17.50
CA ALA A 9 5.41 19.16 -17.59
C ALA A 9 4.51 18.66 -18.72
N ALA A 10 5.09 18.28 -19.87
CA ALA A 10 4.33 17.76 -21.02
C ALA A 10 3.64 16.41 -20.73
N LYS A 11 4.19 15.57 -19.83
CA LYS A 11 3.49 14.39 -19.33
C LYS A 11 2.44 14.78 -18.28
N ALA A 12 2.75 15.72 -17.40
CA ALA A 12 1.81 16.23 -16.40
C ALA A 12 0.53 16.79 -17.04
N ASP A 13 0.66 17.47 -18.18
CA ASP A 13 -0.45 17.99 -18.96
C ASP A 13 -1.44 16.92 -19.47
N ARG A 14 -0.97 15.68 -19.60
CA ARG A 14 -1.77 14.54 -20.09
C ARG A 14 -2.48 13.80 -18.96
N VAL A 15 -2.17 14.09 -17.71
CA VAL A 15 -2.81 13.46 -16.55
C VAL A 15 -4.28 13.87 -16.51
N THR A 16 -5.16 12.87 -16.53
CA THR A 16 -6.61 13.06 -16.43
C THR A 16 -7.11 12.59 -15.07
N VAL A 17 -7.99 13.39 -14.46
CA VAL A 17 -8.59 13.10 -13.15
C VAL A 17 -10.05 12.72 -13.33
N ALA A 18 -10.47 11.62 -12.68
CA ALA A 18 -11.84 11.15 -12.66
C ALA A 18 -12.78 12.22 -12.07
N GLU A 19 -14.06 12.20 -12.46
CA GLU A 19 -15.03 13.24 -12.09
C GLU A 19 -15.31 13.31 -10.58
N ASP A 20 -15.16 12.20 -9.87
CA ASP A 20 -15.37 12.09 -8.41
C ASP A 20 -14.14 12.50 -7.57
N ALA A 21 -13.02 12.85 -8.23
CA ALA A 21 -11.79 13.27 -7.56
C ALA A 21 -11.52 14.77 -7.74
N ASP A 22 -10.80 15.36 -6.78
CA ASP A 22 -10.47 16.79 -6.76
C ASP A 22 -9.45 17.16 -7.84
N ARG A 23 -9.95 17.47 -9.05
CA ARG A 23 -9.12 17.85 -10.19
C ARG A 23 -8.22 19.04 -9.90
N SER A 24 -8.71 20.04 -9.17
CA SER A 24 -7.94 21.25 -8.84
C SER A 24 -6.76 20.94 -7.94
N GLU A 25 -6.91 20.05 -6.96
CA GLU A 25 -5.82 19.65 -6.06
C GLU A 25 -4.69 18.95 -6.84
N VAL A 26 -5.04 17.95 -7.66
CA VAL A 26 -4.06 17.22 -8.48
C VAL A 26 -3.37 18.17 -9.47
N ARG A 27 -4.13 19.08 -10.09
CA ARG A 27 -3.56 20.01 -11.07
C ARG A 27 -2.59 20.99 -10.41
N ASN A 28 -2.96 21.56 -9.26
CA ASN A 28 -2.07 22.45 -8.50
C ASN A 28 -0.80 21.73 -8.07
N PHE A 29 -0.93 20.51 -7.53
CA PHE A 29 0.22 19.72 -7.12
C PHE A 29 1.23 19.49 -8.26
N LEU A 30 0.74 19.20 -9.47
CA LEU A 30 1.56 19.01 -10.68
C LEU A 30 2.16 20.33 -11.18
N ASP A 31 1.41 21.43 -11.13
CA ASP A 31 1.88 22.76 -11.56
C ASP A 31 2.96 23.33 -10.63
N GLU A 32 2.85 23.05 -9.32
CA GLU A 32 3.83 23.41 -8.30
C GLU A 32 5.09 22.52 -8.27
N THR A 33 5.21 21.54 -9.18
CA THR A 33 6.36 20.65 -9.25
C THR A 33 7.40 21.19 -10.22
N ASP A 34 8.66 21.31 -9.78
CA ASP A 34 9.78 21.67 -10.63
C ASP A 34 10.38 20.41 -11.28
N PHE A 35 9.94 20.08 -12.50
CA PHE A 35 10.38 18.87 -13.21
C PHE A 35 11.87 18.88 -13.64
N ASP A 36 12.62 19.96 -13.44
CA ASP A 36 14.08 19.97 -13.66
C ASP A 36 14.84 19.33 -12.48
N THR A 37 14.20 19.27 -11.30
CA THR A 37 14.81 18.76 -10.06
C THR A 37 13.96 17.74 -9.31
N GLU A 38 12.67 17.64 -9.66
CA GLU A 38 11.69 16.80 -9.00
C GLU A 38 10.98 15.90 -10.03
N THR A 39 10.37 14.83 -9.55
CA THR A 39 9.57 13.92 -10.38
C THR A 39 8.32 13.52 -9.60
N VAL A 40 7.20 13.31 -10.29
CA VAL A 40 5.98 12.81 -9.65
C VAL A 40 5.77 11.34 -10.00
N TYR A 41 5.64 10.51 -8.97
CA TYR A 41 5.22 9.13 -9.08
C TYR A 41 3.72 9.03 -8.73
N ILE A 42 2.92 8.66 -9.72
CA ILE A 42 1.49 8.40 -9.55
C ILE A 42 1.29 6.91 -9.35
N GLN A 43 0.53 6.54 -8.33
CA GLN A 43 0.15 5.16 -8.11
C GLN A 43 -1.34 5.00 -7.86
N THR A 44 -1.95 4.07 -8.60
CA THR A 44 -3.36 3.72 -8.52
C THR A 44 -3.53 2.29 -8.03
N VAL A 45 -4.32 2.12 -6.97
CA VAL A 45 -4.61 0.83 -6.34
C VAL A 45 -6.11 0.68 -6.15
N MET A 46 -6.63 -0.49 -6.51
CA MET A 46 -8.00 -0.86 -6.17
C MET A 46 -8.04 -1.56 -4.82
N ILE A 47 -8.81 -1.03 -3.88
CA ILE A 47 -8.96 -1.56 -2.52
C ILE A 47 -10.42 -1.75 -2.15
N GLU A 48 -10.69 -2.62 -1.19
CA GLU A 48 -12.03 -2.72 -0.61
C GLU A 48 -12.39 -1.43 0.13
N GLU A 49 -13.62 -0.95 -0.07
CA GLU A 49 -14.13 0.33 0.45
C GLU A 49 -13.94 0.47 1.96
N CYS A 50 -14.08 -0.62 2.71
CA CYS A 50 -13.93 -0.65 4.17
C CYS A 50 -12.50 -0.48 4.68
N PHE A 51 -11.52 -0.31 3.79
CA PHE A 51 -10.14 -0.15 4.15
C PHE A 51 -9.56 1.13 3.56
N GLN A 52 -8.58 1.67 4.26
CA GLN A 52 -7.73 2.76 3.82
C GLN A 52 -6.29 2.24 3.76
N LEU A 53 -5.52 2.78 2.83
CA LEU A 53 -4.10 2.53 2.73
C LEU A 53 -3.33 3.76 3.21
N THR A 54 -2.30 3.53 4.01
CA THR A 54 -1.36 4.56 4.45
C THR A 54 -0.01 4.27 3.82
N LEU A 55 0.58 5.24 3.12
CA LEU A 55 1.94 5.11 2.60
C LEU A 55 2.92 5.07 3.78
N CYS A 56 3.55 3.92 4.01
CA CYS A 56 4.50 3.71 5.10
C CYS A 56 5.91 4.10 4.70
N GLN A 57 6.30 3.75 3.48
CA GLN A 57 7.64 4.00 2.98
C GLN A 57 7.61 4.12 1.46
N ILE A 58 8.43 5.03 0.92
CA ILE A 58 8.81 5.06 -0.48
C ILE A 58 10.34 5.05 -0.57
N ARG A 59 10.88 4.32 -1.53
CA ARG A 59 12.30 4.32 -1.89
C ARG A 59 12.44 4.33 -3.40
N TRP A 60 13.44 5.03 -3.89
CA TRP A 60 13.75 5.10 -5.31
C TRP A 60 15.26 4.95 -5.55
N THR A 61 15.59 4.40 -6.71
CA THR A 61 16.91 4.41 -7.35
C THR A 61 16.73 4.94 -8.78
N ALA A 62 17.81 4.94 -9.57
CA ALA A 62 17.74 5.31 -10.98
C ALA A 62 16.83 4.39 -11.81
N ASP A 63 16.68 3.12 -11.42
CA ASP A 63 16.02 2.06 -12.20
C ASP A 63 14.78 1.44 -11.52
N THR A 64 14.58 1.72 -10.23
CA THR A 64 13.54 1.08 -9.42
C THR A 64 12.84 2.07 -8.48
N ILE A 65 11.51 1.99 -8.41
CA ILE A 65 10.70 2.64 -7.37
C ILE A 65 9.96 1.58 -6.55
N THR A 66 10.03 1.70 -5.22
CA THR A 66 9.31 0.82 -4.29
C THR A 66 8.47 1.59 -3.30
N THR A 67 7.25 1.12 -3.07
CA THR A 67 6.31 1.70 -2.11
C THR A 67 5.76 0.61 -1.19
N ASP A 68 5.69 0.91 0.09
CA ASP A 68 5.09 0.05 1.11
C ASP A 68 3.89 0.74 1.74
N TYR A 69 2.76 0.05 1.79
CA TYR A 69 1.51 0.55 2.36
C TYR A 69 1.04 -0.31 3.52
N GLY A 70 0.56 0.34 4.55
CA GLY A 70 -0.20 -0.29 5.63
C GLY A 70 -1.68 -0.22 5.32
N ARG A 71 -2.40 -1.32 5.57
CA ARG A 71 -3.86 -1.36 5.45
C ARG A 71 -4.51 -1.21 6.81
N VAL A 72 -5.40 -0.22 6.92
CA VAL A 72 -6.20 0.04 8.13
C VAL A 72 -7.68 -0.03 7.79
N GLY A 73 -8.50 -0.51 8.72
CA GLY A 73 -9.95 -0.44 8.58
C GLY A 73 -10.43 1.00 8.70
N ARG A 74 -11.49 1.36 7.97
CA ARG A 74 -12.14 2.66 8.16
C ARG A 74 -12.69 2.82 9.59
N PRO A 75 -12.80 4.07 10.09
CA PRO A 75 -13.50 4.35 11.33
C PRO A 75 -14.93 3.79 11.32
N TYR A 76 -15.46 3.44 12.49
CA TYR A 76 -16.80 2.84 12.59
C TYR A 76 -17.93 3.80 12.19
N ASP A 77 -17.66 5.10 12.20
CA ASP A 77 -18.55 6.18 11.83
C ASP A 77 -18.53 6.51 10.33
N GLU A 78 -17.59 5.94 9.57
CA GLU A 78 -17.57 6.03 8.11
C GLU A 78 -18.24 4.78 7.50
N PRO A 79 -19.41 4.91 6.85
CA PRO A 79 -20.06 3.77 6.24
C PRO A 79 -19.22 3.21 5.08
N CYS A 80 -19.22 1.89 4.94
CA CYS A 80 -18.59 1.18 3.84
C CYS A 80 -19.39 -0.07 3.48
N THR A 81 -19.26 -0.54 2.23
CA THR A 81 -19.88 -1.77 1.76
C THR A 81 -18.81 -2.85 1.57
N ALA A 82 -18.94 -3.96 2.31
CA ALA A 82 -18.04 -5.10 2.16
C ALA A 82 -18.09 -5.65 0.72
N GLY A 83 -16.93 -5.97 0.15
CA GLY A 83 -16.80 -6.44 -1.23
C GLY A 83 -16.92 -5.35 -2.31
N ASN A 84 -17.34 -4.13 -1.95
CA ASN A 84 -17.24 -2.97 -2.85
C ASN A 84 -15.77 -2.54 -2.97
N LYS A 85 -15.35 -2.15 -4.17
CA LYS A 85 -13.98 -1.75 -4.46
C LYS A 85 -13.92 -0.33 -4.97
N VAL A 86 -12.97 0.42 -4.43
CA VAL A 86 -12.71 1.82 -4.76
C VAL A 86 -11.28 1.99 -5.22
N TYR A 87 -11.00 3.05 -5.98
CA TYR A 87 -9.65 3.44 -6.35
C TYR A 87 -9.05 4.35 -5.29
N ALA A 88 -7.85 4.03 -4.85
CA ALA A 88 -6.99 4.92 -4.08
C ALA A 88 -5.82 5.34 -4.97
N VAL A 89 -5.58 6.64 -5.06
CA VAL A 89 -4.54 7.22 -5.91
C VAL A 89 -3.59 8.05 -5.04
N TRP A 90 -2.29 7.83 -5.20
CA TRP A 90 -1.24 8.67 -4.60
C TRP A 90 -0.51 9.43 -5.69
N CYS A 91 -0.37 10.74 -5.52
CA CYS A 91 0.60 11.56 -6.25
C CYS A 91 1.75 11.87 -5.30
N ILE A 92 2.93 11.27 -5.55
CA ILE A 92 4.08 11.37 -4.65
C ILE A 92 5.18 12.14 -5.35
N ARG A 93 5.59 13.28 -4.78
CA ARG A 93 6.73 14.05 -5.29
C ARG A 93 8.02 13.45 -4.77
N ILE A 94 8.88 13.08 -5.70
CA ILE A 94 10.24 12.60 -5.45
C ILE A 94 11.18 13.81 -5.69
N PRO A 95 11.98 14.22 -4.69
CA PRO A 95 12.90 15.36 -4.81
C PRO A 95 14.19 14.97 -5.55
N ASP A 96 14.03 14.32 -6.70
CA ASP A 96 15.09 13.87 -7.59
C ASP A 96 14.56 13.69 -9.01
N THR A 97 15.45 13.74 -10.01
CA THR A 97 15.10 13.55 -11.41
C THR A 97 15.13 12.06 -11.76
N VAL A 98 13.99 11.40 -11.61
CA VAL A 98 13.84 9.99 -11.97
C VAL A 98 13.29 9.90 -13.39
N ASN A 99 14.09 9.40 -14.33
CA ASN A 99 13.67 9.27 -15.72
C ASN A 99 12.72 8.07 -15.89
N ALA A 100 11.54 8.30 -16.46
CA ALA A 100 10.55 7.24 -16.65
C ALA A 100 11.02 6.11 -17.58
N ASP A 101 11.93 6.40 -18.52
CA ASP A 101 12.47 5.43 -19.48
C ASP A 101 13.53 4.50 -18.82
N ASP A 102 14.21 4.98 -17.78
CA ASP A 102 15.19 4.19 -17.01
C ASP A 102 14.53 3.27 -15.98
N ILE A 103 13.29 3.56 -15.55
CA ILE A 103 12.59 2.71 -14.57
C ILE A 103 12.11 1.42 -15.21
N SER A 104 12.87 0.36 -14.96
CA SER A 104 12.56 -1.00 -15.39
C SER A 104 11.64 -1.73 -14.41
N ARG A 105 11.57 -1.28 -13.15
CA ARG A 105 10.79 -1.93 -12.09
C ARG A 105 10.08 -0.94 -11.18
N SER A 106 8.78 -1.13 -11.06
CA SER A 106 7.98 -0.57 -9.96
C SER A 106 7.46 -1.72 -9.12
N SER A 107 7.57 -1.62 -7.80
CA SER A 107 7.10 -2.66 -6.88
C SER A 107 6.37 -2.07 -5.70
N SER A 108 5.26 -2.69 -5.33
CA SER A 108 4.41 -2.20 -4.27
C SER A 108 3.91 -3.33 -3.41
N SER A 109 3.90 -3.10 -2.11
CA SER A 109 3.45 -4.07 -1.11
C SER A 109 2.38 -3.45 -0.23
N ILE A 110 1.39 -4.25 0.15
CA ILE A 110 0.36 -3.86 1.12
C ILE A 110 0.47 -4.82 2.31
N GLY A 111 0.91 -4.31 3.45
CA GLY A 111 0.92 -5.00 4.72
C GLY A 111 -0.49 -5.08 5.34
N GLY A 112 -0.76 -6.17 6.06
CA GLY A 112 -2.04 -6.38 6.74
C GLY A 112 -2.24 -5.57 8.04
N ASN A 113 -1.30 -4.69 8.39
CA ASN A 113 -1.33 -3.86 9.60
C ASN A 113 -0.89 -2.42 9.29
N SER A 114 -1.07 -1.52 10.25
CA SER A 114 -0.55 -0.15 10.21
C SER A 114 0.98 -0.14 10.05
N CYS A 115 1.53 1.00 9.63
CA CYS A 115 2.97 1.21 9.45
C CYS A 115 3.84 1.01 10.71
N GLU A 116 3.23 0.66 11.86
CA GLU A 116 3.86 0.51 13.16
C GLU A 116 4.77 -0.73 13.27
N ARG A 117 4.70 -1.70 12.33
CA ARG A 117 5.59 -2.87 12.35
C ARG A 117 6.94 -2.69 11.66
N GLN A 118 7.24 -1.56 11.03
CA GLN A 118 8.54 -1.32 10.39
C GLN A 118 9.60 -0.77 11.37
N ARG A 119 9.63 -1.25 12.62
CA ARG A 119 10.75 -1.02 13.56
C ARG A 119 11.04 -2.28 14.37
N VAL A 120 11.50 -3.34 13.70
CA VAL A 120 12.33 -4.36 14.36
C VAL A 120 13.51 -4.67 13.44
N GLY A 121 14.53 -3.82 13.52
CA GLY A 121 15.89 -4.27 13.29
C GLY A 121 16.32 -5.01 14.55
N ALA A 122 16.30 -6.33 14.51
CA ALA A 122 17.01 -7.18 15.45
C ALA A 122 17.50 -8.42 14.68
N GLU A 123 18.73 -8.31 14.19
CA GLU A 123 19.59 -9.45 13.96
C GLU A 123 19.63 -10.36 15.20
N GLY A 124 19.19 -11.61 15.06
CA GLY A 124 19.35 -12.63 16.11
C GLY A 124 18.41 -13.84 15.99
N GLY A 125 18.92 -14.93 15.42
CA GLY A 125 18.58 -16.29 15.85
C GLY A 125 17.40 -16.99 15.16
N SER A 126 17.72 -17.96 14.31
CA SER A 126 16.82 -19.04 13.93
C SER A 126 16.32 -19.77 15.18
N GLU A 127 15.01 -19.85 15.40
CA GLU A 127 14.42 -20.96 16.15
C GLU A 127 13.06 -21.35 15.52
N SER A 128 13.10 -22.49 14.84
CA SER A 128 11.96 -23.20 14.29
C SER A 128 11.14 -23.77 15.46
N GLY A 129 10.04 -23.11 15.82
CA GLY A 129 9.05 -23.61 16.77
C GLY A 129 7.71 -23.88 16.09
N SER A 130 7.61 -24.97 15.34
CA SER A 130 6.33 -25.48 14.84
C SER A 130 5.71 -26.37 15.92
N GLU A 131 4.93 -25.78 16.83
CA GLU A 131 4.01 -26.51 17.69
C GLU A 131 2.57 -26.20 17.27
N ALA A 132 2.06 -27.03 16.37
CA ALA A 132 0.65 -27.03 15.99
C ALA A 132 -0.19 -27.52 17.18
N ALA A 133 -0.79 -26.59 17.91
CA ALA A 133 -1.83 -26.90 18.88
C ALA A 133 -3.14 -27.22 18.16
N LEU A 134 -3.36 -28.50 17.85
CA LEU A 134 -4.71 -29.02 17.64
C LEU A 134 -5.35 -29.19 19.02
N SER A 135 -6.11 -28.18 19.45
CA SER A 135 -7.13 -28.36 20.49
C SER A 135 -8.46 -28.66 19.81
N ASN A 136 -9.01 -29.83 20.08
CA ASN A 136 -10.42 -29.93 20.46
C ASN A 136 -10.64 -31.25 21.22
N ASP A 137 -10.61 -31.12 22.55
CA ASP A 137 -11.05 -32.14 23.49
C ASP A 137 -12.40 -31.71 24.07
N ARG A 138 -13.48 -32.42 23.71
CA ARG A 138 -14.57 -32.87 24.60
C ARG A 138 -15.81 -33.32 23.81
N LEU A 139 -16.30 -34.54 24.07
CA LEU A 139 -17.31 -34.77 25.12
C LEU A 139 -17.67 -36.29 25.27
N THR A 140 -17.35 -36.83 26.44
CA THR A 140 -18.07 -37.84 27.26
C THR A 140 -18.91 -38.97 26.64
N HIS A 141 -18.64 -40.22 27.04
CA HIS A 141 -19.68 -41.10 27.60
C HIS A 141 -19.10 -42.15 28.58
N THR A 142 -19.82 -42.29 29.68
CA THR A 142 -19.71 -43.13 30.88
C THR A 142 -19.87 -44.65 30.66
N GLY A 143 -19.30 -45.43 31.58
CA GLY A 143 -19.62 -46.86 31.84
C GLY A 143 -18.40 -47.77 31.67
N GLY A 144 -18.00 -48.66 32.58
CA GLY A 144 -18.60 -49.19 33.80
C GLY A 144 -18.04 -50.60 34.00
N GLU A 145 -17.38 -50.82 35.14
CA GLU A 145 -17.12 -52.08 35.87
C GLU A 145 -16.55 -53.36 35.21
N GLN A 146 -15.63 -53.95 35.97
CA GLN A 146 -14.96 -55.24 35.77
C GLN A 146 -15.82 -56.39 36.33
N ALA A 147 -15.78 -57.54 35.65
CA ALA A 147 -15.67 -58.86 36.26
C ALA A 147 -15.08 -59.85 35.24
#